data_AF-A0A7X8EKP5-F1
#
_entry.id   AF-A0A7X8EKP5-F1
#
_cell.length_a   1.000
_cell.length_b   1.000
_cell.length_c   1.000
_cell.angle_alpha   90.00
_cell.angle_beta   90.00
_cell.angle_gamma   90.00
#
_symmetry.space_group_name_H-M   'P 1'
#
loop_
_entity.id
_entity.type
_entity.pdbx_description
1 polymer ?
#
loop_
_entity_poly.entity_id
_entity_poly.type
_entity_poly.pdbx_seq_one_letter_code
_entity_poly.pdbx_strand_id
1 'polypeptide(L)'
;MNEPFFIRLRGEKTKSSLSLGADDKEESLFAVLPPGVKTGEAFLRKANAFLIPEEGDCCAALLDDGGNVLFRFKGTDGTKDSAGSQAFPLFLLGPFLWGGATEGGMMRADHVQNLSRAGAEVVVAHCRAEPCRMDVLRAIARTRAAENKIYFILTTAAEPPSIFGPSGEELPSRKVPGGAEYLLERENLPPLLR
;
A
#
# COMPACT_ATOMS: atom_id res chain seq x y z
N MET A 1 -13.26 8.03 -5.64
CA MET A 1 -12.49 8.70 -4.56
C MET A 1 -12.21 10.14 -4.98
N ASN A 2 -12.49 11.13 -4.12
CA ASN A 2 -12.46 12.56 -4.50
C ASN A 2 -11.40 13.39 -3.76
N GLU A 3 -10.76 12.83 -2.73
CA GLU A 3 -9.72 13.50 -1.95
C GLU A 3 -8.49 12.60 -1.79
N PRO A 4 -7.30 13.16 -1.58
CA PRO A 4 -6.08 12.42 -1.23
C PRO A 4 -6.15 11.77 0.16
N PHE A 5 -5.51 10.62 0.28
CA PHE A 5 -5.30 9.94 1.56
C PHE A 5 -3.81 9.80 1.84
N PHE A 6 -3.43 10.00 3.10
CA PHE A 6 -2.05 9.95 3.54
C PHE A 6 -1.86 8.80 4.52
N ILE A 7 -0.72 8.14 4.43
CA ILE A 7 -0.33 7.07 5.35
C ILE A 7 1.02 7.48 5.94
N ARG A 8 0.99 7.91 7.20
CA ARG A 8 2.19 8.29 7.95
C ARG A 8 2.82 7.05 8.53
N LEU A 9 4.12 6.91 8.29
CA LEU A 9 4.93 5.76 8.65
C LEU A 9 5.90 6.19 9.74
N ARG A 10 5.89 5.52 10.89
CA ARG A 10 6.80 5.81 12.00
C ARG A 10 7.51 4.55 12.48
N GLY A 11 8.79 4.70 12.83
CA GLY A 11 9.57 3.66 13.49
C GLY A 11 11.08 3.80 13.25
N GLU A 12 11.87 3.07 14.03
CA GLU A 12 13.32 3.05 13.87
C GLU A 12 13.74 2.46 12.52
N LYS A 13 14.69 3.12 11.86
CA LYS A 13 15.33 2.62 10.64
C LYS A 13 16.12 1.36 10.95
N THR A 14 16.06 0.38 10.06
CA THR A 14 17.10 -0.65 9.99
C THR A 14 18.42 0.02 9.65
N LYS A 15 19.47 -0.19 10.48
CA LYS A 15 20.80 0.44 10.38
C LYS A 15 21.54 0.29 9.02
N SER A 16 20.95 -0.38 8.04
CA SER A 16 21.57 -0.74 6.76
C SER A 16 20.71 -0.44 5.51
N SER A 17 19.59 0.28 5.61
CA SER A 17 18.65 0.43 4.49
C SER A 17 18.67 1.82 3.85
N LEU A 18 18.92 1.88 2.53
CA LEU A 18 18.55 2.99 1.66
C LEU A 18 17.03 2.95 1.46
N SER A 19 16.27 3.60 2.33
CA SER A 19 14.81 3.71 2.23
C SER A 19 14.42 4.96 1.45
N LEU A 20 13.42 4.87 0.57
CA LEU A 20 12.80 6.04 -0.03
C LEU A 20 12.16 6.90 1.06
N GLY A 21 12.40 8.21 1.01
CA GLY A 21 11.63 9.18 1.78
C GLY A 21 11.99 9.40 3.24
N ALA A 22 13.10 8.87 3.70
CA ALA A 22 13.47 9.01 5.10
C ALA A 22 14.72 9.90 5.21
N ASP A 23 14.52 11.21 5.24
CA ASP A 23 15.51 12.12 5.82
C ASP A 23 15.59 11.92 7.35
N ASP A 24 16.42 12.70 8.05
CA ASP A 24 16.79 12.60 9.49
C ASP A 24 15.64 12.54 10.52
N LYS A 25 14.39 12.52 10.08
CA LYS A 25 13.20 12.34 10.92
C LYS A 25 12.66 10.94 10.69
N GLU A 26 12.40 10.22 11.76
CA GLU A 26 11.88 8.84 11.82
C GLU A 26 10.44 8.68 11.24
N GLU A 27 10.03 9.60 10.37
CA GLU A 27 8.70 9.67 9.77
C GLU A 27 8.81 9.78 8.25
N SER A 28 8.04 8.95 7.55
CA SER A 28 7.81 9.05 6.10
C SER A 28 6.31 9.13 5.82
N LEU A 29 5.95 9.63 4.64
CA LEU A 29 4.56 9.82 4.26
C LEU A 29 4.30 9.21 2.89
N PHE A 30 3.31 8.33 2.80
CA PHE A 30 2.82 7.76 1.55
C PHE A 30 1.48 8.39 1.19
N ALA A 31 1.26 8.68 -0.08
CA ALA A 31 0.00 9.29 -0.54
C ALA A 31 -0.73 8.37 -1.53
N VAL A 32 -2.02 8.17 -1.29
CA VAL A 32 -2.96 7.53 -2.22
C VAL A 32 -3.80 8.63 -2.84
N LEU A 33 -3.63 8.84 -4.15
CA LEU A 33 -4.22 9.98 -4.86
C LEU A 33 -5.49 9.58 -5.61
N PRO A 34 -6.47 10.48 -5.72
CA PRO A 34 -7.61 10.24 -6.61
C PRO A 34 -7.18 10.39 -8.07
N PRO A 35 -7.94 9.81 -9.02
CA PRO A 35 -7.64 9.91 -10.44
C PRO A 35 -7.47 11.38 -10.88
N GLY A 36 -6.46 11.66 -11.71
CA GLY A 36 -6.22 12.97 -12.30
C GLY A 36 -5.43 13.98 -11.45
N VAL A 37 -5.11 13.67 -10.19
CA VAL A 37 -4.25 14.53 -9.35
C VAL A 37 -2.78 14.41 -9.74
N LYS A 38 -2.09 15.55 -9.84
CA LYS A 38 -0.66 15.61 -10.18
C LYS A 38 0.20 15.67 -8.91
N THR A 39 1.25 14.87 -8.85
CA THR A 39 2.17 14.77 -7.70
C THR A 39 2.93 16.06 -7.35
N GLY A 40 2.93 17.06 -8.26
CA GLY A 40 3.64 18.34 -8.07
C GLY A 40 2.93 19.38 -7.18
N GLU A 41 1.72 19.11 -6.69
CA GLU A 41 0.95 20.04 -5.85
C GLU A 41 1.64 20.28 -4.49
N ALA A 42 1.61 21.52 -4.00
CA ALA A 42 2.43 21.95 -2.86
C ALA A 42 2.17 21.16 -1.56
N PHE A 43 0.94 20.70 -1.33
CA PHE A 43 0.61 19.88 -0.16
C PHE A 43 1.09 18.43 -0.28
N LEU A 44 1.33 17.94 -1.50
CA LEU A 44 1.85 16.59 -1.78
C LEU A 44 3.37 16.49 -1.66
N ARG A 45 4.10 17.62 -1.69
CA ARG A 45 5.58 17.67 -1.61
C ARG A 45 6.17 17.09 -0.32
N LYS A 46 5.34 16.74 0.67
CA LYS A 46 5.76 16.06 1.90
C LYS A 46 5.68 14.53 1.80
N ALA A 47 5.03 13.99 0.77
CA ALA A 47 4.94 12.56 0.53
C ALA A 47 6.16 12.07 -0.25
N ASN A 48 6.59 10.86 0.09
CA ASN A 48 7.79 10.22 -0.41
C ASN A 48 7.51 9.17 -1.50
N ALA A 49 6.26 8.71 -1.55
CA ALA A 49 5.79 7.79 -2.57
C ALA A 49 4.29 7.99 -2.77
N PHE A 50 3.84 7.68 -3.97
CA PHE A 50 2.50 7.95 -4.46
C PHE A 50 1.90 6.71 -5.09
N LEU A 51 0.65 6.38 -4.73
CA LEU A 51 -0.18 5.46 -5.48
C LEU A 51 -1.20 6.26 -6.27
N ILE A 52 -1.12 6.14 -7.60
CA ILE A 52 -1.94 6.92 -8.53
C ILE A 52 -2.74 5.94 -9.39
N PRO A 53 -4.08 5.99 -9.36
CA PRO A 53 -4.90 5.25 -10.30
C PRO A 53 -4.54 5.62 -11.75
N GLU A 54 -4.37 4.61 -12.60
CA GLU A 54 -4.13 4.78 -14.04
C GLU A 54 -5.37 4.38 -14.84
N GLU A 55 -5.54 4.96 -16.03
CA GLU A 55 -6.54 4.53 -17.02
C GLU A 55 -5.97 3.38 -17.88
N GLY A 56 -6.84 2.60 -18.53
CA GLY A 56 -6.44 1.54 -19.47
C GLY A 56 -6.25 0.17 -18.82
N ASP A 57 -5.20 -0.57 -19.18
CA ASP A 57 -4.92 -1.94 -18.69
C ASP A 57 -4.22 -1.97 -17.31
N CYS A 58 -3.66 -0.84 -16.88
CA CYS A 58 -3.11 -0.65 -15.54
C CYS A 58 -4.19 -0.08 -14.62
N CYS A 59 -4.28 -0.58 -13.39
CA CYS A 59 -5.21 -0.07 -12.39
C CYS A 59 -4.61 1.09 -11.60
N ALA A 60 -3.30 1.01 -11.32
CA ALA A 60 -2.56 2.05 -10.61
C ALA A 60 -1.05 1.94 -10.87
N ALA A 61 -0.34 3.04 -10.67
CA ALA A 61 1.11 3.08 -10.58
C ALA A 61 1.54 3.49 -9.17
N LEU A 62 2.59 2.86 -8.68
CA LEU A 62 3.36 3.27 -7.51
C LEU A 62 4.58 4.06 -7.99
N LEU A 63 4.72 5.28 -7.51
CA LEU A 63 5.82 6.19 -7.85
C LEU A 63 6.58 6.59 -6.59
N ASP A 64 7.87 6.89 -6.73
CA ASP A 64 8.63 7.62 -5.71
C ASP A 64 8.40 9.15 -5.81
N ASP A 65 9.05 9.92 -4.92
CA ASP A 65 9.02 11.38 -4.90
C ASP A 65 9.80 12.08 -6.02
N GLY A 66 10.67 11.34 -6.70
CA GLY A 66 11.28 11.75 -7.96
C GLY A 66 10.36 11.58 -9.18
N GLY A 67 9.21 10.91 -9.01
CA GLY A 67 8.30 10.58 -10.09
C GLY A 67 8.70 9.33 -10.89
N ASN A 68 9.67 8.55 -10.41
CA ASN A 68 10.02 7.27 -11.01
C ASN A 68 8.97 6.23 -10.65
N VAL A 69 8.59 5.40 -11.62
CA VAL A 69 7.62 4.33 -11.40
C VAL A 69 8.33 3.13 -10.78
N LEU A 70 7.97 2.82 -9.53
CA LEU A 70 8.48 1.66 -8.79
C LEU A 70 7.76 0.38 -9.20
N PHE A 71 6.44 0.47 -9.39
CA PHE A 71 5.61 -0.68 -9.76
C PHE A 71 4.32 -0.24 -10.46
N ARG A 72 3.79 -1.07 -11.37
CA ARG A 72 2.46 -0.86 -11.97
C ARG A 72 1.57 -2.05 -11.66
N PHE A 73 0.44 -1.77 -11.04
CA PHE A 73 -0.62 -2.74 -10.77
C PHE A 73 -1.40 -2.97 -12.06
N LYS A 74 -1.10 -4.04 -12.79
CA LYS A 74 -1.86 -4.41 -13.99
C LYS A 74 -3.15 -5.13 -13.61
N GLY A 75 -4.26 -4.74 -14.22
CA GLY A 75 -5.54 -5.40 -14.04
C GLY A 75 -5.49 -6.77 -14.68
N THR A 76 -5.73 -7.81 -13.90
CA THR A 76 -6.07 -9.12 -14.45
C THR A 76 -7.54 -9.08 -14.81
N ASP A 77 -7.87 -8.51 -15.97
CA ASP A 77 -9.15 -8.82 -16.61
C ASP A 77 -9.15 -10.34 -16.77
N GLY A 78 -10.04 -11.03 -16.04
CA GLY A 78 -9.87 -12.39 -15.51
C GLY A 78 -9.73 -13.56 -16.50
N THR A 79 -8.89 -13.47 -17.52
CA THR A 79 -8.67 -14.52 -18.51
C THR A 79 -7.22 -14.72 -18.93
N LYS A 80 -6.29 -13.80 -18.61
CA LYS A 80 -4.87 -13.99 -18.91
C LYS A 80 -4.00 -13.44 -17.79
N ASP A 81 -3.73 -14.29 -16.80
CA ASP A 81 -2.46 -14.22 -16.08
C ASP A 81 -1.36 -14.44 -17.14
N SER A 82 -0.95 -13.38 -17.84
CA SER A 82 0.28 -13.43 -18.62
C SER A 82 1.38 -13.77 -17.63
N ALA A 83 2.07 -14.89 -17.84
CA ALA A 83 3.03 -15.51 -16.93
C ALA A 83 4.19 -14.59 -16.46
N GLY A 84 4.26 -13.34 -16.93
CA GLY A 84 5.15 -12.29 -16.43
C GLY A 84 4.56 -11.36 -15.35
N SER A 85 3.29 -11.52 -14.94
CA SER A 85 2.64 -10.67 -13.92
C SER A 85 2.72 -11.22 -12.49
N GLN A 86 3.57 -12.22 -12.24
CA GLN A 86 3.82 -12.84 -10.92
C GLN A 86 4.98 -12.19 -10.15
N ALA A 87 5.25 -10.91 -10.36
CA ALA A 87 6.24 -10.24 -9.52
C ALA A 87 5.70 -10.14 -8.09
N PHE A 88 6.56 -10.43 -7.12
CA PHE A 88 6.40 -10.07 -5.70
C PHE A 88 7.13 -8.73 -5.52
N PRO A 89 6.56 -7.58 -5.94
CA PRO A 89 7.28 -6.31 -5.86
C PRO A 89 7.53 -5.97 -4.40
N LEU A 90 8.81 -5.84 -4.05
CA LEU A 90 9.26 -5.42 -2.74
C LEU A 90 9.97 -4.07 -2.86
N PHE A 91 9.67 -3.14 -1.97
CA PHE A 91 10.31 -1.84 -1.94
C PHE A 91 10.40 -1.30 -0.52
N LEU A 92 11.43 -0.51 -0.23
CA LEU A 92 11.63 0.11 1.07
C LEU A 92 11.01 1.52 1.05
N LEU A 93 10.10 1.77 1.99
CA LEU A 93 9.48 3.08 2.17
C LEU A 93 9.37 3.38 3.66
N GLY A 94 10.05 4.45 4.08
CA GLY A 94 10.28 4.71 5.50
C GLY A 94 10.95 3.52 6.21
N PRO A 95 10.52 3.17 7.43
CA PRO A 95 11.13 2.08 8.18
C PRO A 95 10.60 0.69 7.81
N PHE A 96 9.72 0.58 6.80
CA PHE A 96 9.04 -0.66 6.45
C PHE A 96 9.52 -1.24 5.12
N LEU A 97 9.58 -2.57 5.03
CA LEU A 97 9.59 -3.28 3.75
C LEU A 97 8.16 -3.50 3.27
N TRP A 98 7.85 -3.04 2.06
CA TRP A 98 6.51 -3.11 1.46
C TRP A 98 6.43 -4.18 0.40
N GLY A 99 5.28 -4.84 0.30
CA GLY A 99 4.87 -5.70 -0.79
C GLY A 99 3.70 -5.10 -1.58
N GLY A 100 3.71 -5.24 -2.90
CA GLY A 100 2.56 -4.88 -3.75
C GLY A 100 1.77 -6.10 -4.21
N ALA A 101 0.44 -6.00 -4.22
CA ALA A 101 -0.45 -7.04 -4.74
C ALA A 101 -1.55 -6.45 -5.65
N THR A 102 -1.97 -7.22 -6.67
CA THR A 102 -3.22 -6.95 -7.41
C THR A 102 -4.41 -7.59 -6.68
N GLU A 103 -5.64 -7.36 -7.15
CA GLU A 103 -6.82 -8.06 -6.65
C GLU A 103 -6.60 -9.58 -6.64
N GLY A 104 -6.23 -10.18 -7.78
CA GLY A 104 -5.94 -11.61 -7.87
C GLY A 104 -4.81 -12.07 -6.94
N GLY A 105 -3.77 -11.24 -6.75
CA GLY A 105 -2.69 -11.49 -5.79
C GLY A 105 -3.18 -11.55 -4.34
N MET A 106 -4.05 -10.63 -3.93
CA MET A 106 -4.64 -10.62 -2.58
C MET A 106 -5.56 -11.82 -2.33
N MET A 107 -6.32 -12.26 -3.35
CA MET A 107 -7.22 -13.42 -3.23
C MET A 107 -6.44 -14.71 -2.92
N ARG A 108 -5.21 -14.82 -3.44
CA ARG A 108 -4.29 -15.96 -3.24
C ARG A 108 -3.53 -15.85 -1.91
N ALA A 109 -3.88 -16.70 -0.94
CA ALA A 109 -3.26 -16.68 0.40
C ALA A 109 -1.74 -16.88 0.38
N ASP A 110 -1.27 -17.80 -0.46
CA ASP A 110 0.14 -18.11 -0.68
C ASP A 110 0.92 -16.92 -1.23
N HIS A 111 0.29 -16.08 -2.06
CA HIS A 111 0.96 -14.88 -2.60
C HIS A 111 1.29 -13.88 -1.48
N VAL A 112 0.32 -13.56 -0.62
CA VAL A 112 0.58 -12.65 0.52
C VAL A 112 1.53 -13.29 1.53
N GLN A 113 1.40 -14.60 1.75
CA GLN A 113 2.31 -15.34 2.62
C GLN A 113 3.77 -15.27 2.11
N ASN A 114 3.98 -15.36 0.80
CA ASN A 114 5.31 -15.26 0.22
C ASN A 114 5.89 -13.84 0.35
N LEU A 115 5.07 -12.78 0.21
CA LEU A 115 5.50 -11.40 0.51
C LEU A 115 5.95 -11.26 1.97
N SER A 116 5.12 -11.74 2.90
CA SER A 116 5.42 -11.70 4.34
C SER A 116 6.69 -12.48 4.69
N ARG A 117 6.85 -13.69 4.13
CA ARG A 117 8.07 -14.51 4.30
C ARG A 117 9.32 -13.86 3.70
N ALA A 118 9.18 -13.06 2.65
CA ALA A 118 10.27 -12.25 2.11
C ALA A 118 10.59 -11.01 2.98
N GLY A 119 9.87 -10.84 4.09
CA GLY A 119 10.09 -9.77 5.07
C GLY A 119 9.18 -8.56 4.89
N ALA A 120 8.18 -8.60 3.99
CA ALA A 120 7.24 -7.50 3.86
C ALA A 120 6.46 -7.32 5.17
N GLU A 121 6.52 -6.11 5.71
CA GLU A 121 5.84 -5.67 6.94
C GLU A 121 4.51 -4.95 6.61
N VAL A 122 4.39 -4.44 5.38
CA VAL A 122 3.20 -3.80 4.85
C VAL A 122 2.90 -4.37 3.47
N VAL A 123 1.66 -4.74 3.19
CA VAL A 123 1.22 -5.09 1.84
C VAL A 123 0.16 -4.10 1.37
N VAL A 124 0.37 -3.50 0.20
CA VAL A 124 -0.61 -2.65 -0.48
C VAL A 124 -1.22 -3.38 -1.66
N ALA A 125 -2.54 -3.51 -1.65
CA ALA A 125 -3.33 -4.07 -2.73
C ALA A 125 -4.14 -2.98 -3.42
N HIS A 126 -4.08 -2.92 -4.76
CA HIS A 126 -4.95 -2.07 -5.54
C HIS A 126 -5.93 -2.90 -6.38
N CYS A 127 -7.23 -2.66 -6.20
CA CYS A 127 -8.30 -3.41 -6.85
C CYS A 127 -9.15 -2.48 -7.74
N ARG A 128 -9.61 -3.00 -8.89
CA ARG A 128 -10.57 -2.33 -9.79
C ARG A 128 -12.03 -2.51 -9.35
N ALA A 129 -12.24 -3.09 -8.17
CA ALA A 129 -13.50 -3.68 -7.78
C ALA A 129 -14.69 -2.72 -7.82
N GLU A 130 -15.82 -3.25 -8.23
CA GLU A 130 -17.12 -2.61 -8.11
C GLU A 130 -17.51 -2.46 -6.62
N PRO A 131 -18.24 -1.40 -6.24
CA PRO A 131 -18.62 -1.14 -4.85
C PRO A 131 -19.29 -2.32 -4.14
N CYS A 132 -20.08 -3.12 -4.88
CA CYS A 132 -20.80 -4.27 -4.34
C CYS A 132 -19.90 -5.40 -3.82
N ARG A 133 -18.60 -5.41 -4.17
CA ARG A 133 -17.63 -6.44 -3.74
C ARG A 133 -16.72 -5.97 -2.60
N MET A 134 -16.84 -4.71 -2.17
CA MET A 134 -15.90 -4.11 -1.21
C MET A 134 -15.91 -4.79 0.14
N ASP A 135 -17.05 -5.23 0.64
CA ASP A 135 -17.12 -5.94 1.92
C ASP A 135 -16.36 -7.28 1.89
N VAL A 136 -16.43 -7.99 0.77
CA VAL A 136 -15.68 -9.24 0.57
C VAL A 136 -14.19 -8.96 0.51
N LEU A 137 -13.77 -7.92 -0.22
CA LEU A 137 -12.36 -7.56 -0.34
C LEU A 137 -11.78 -7.06 0.99
N ARG A 138 -12.55 -6.29 1.76
CA ARG A 138 -12.18 -5.88 3.13
C ARG A 138 -12.03 -7.09 4.04
N ALA A 139 -12.96 -8.04 4.00
CA ALA A 139 -12.88 -9.27 4.79
C ALA A 139 -11.61 -10.07 4.44
N ILE A 140 -11.28 -10.19 3.16
CA ILE A 140 -10.07 -10.89 2.72
C ILE A 140 -8.81 -10.13 3.16
N ALA A 141 -8.72 -8.82 2.91
CA ALA A 141 -7.59 -7.99 3.33
C ALA A 141 -7.36 -8.07 4.85
N ARG A 142 -8.43 -8.01 5.64
CA ARG A 142 -8.42 -8.21 7.10
C ARG A 142 -7.84 -9.58 7.48
N THR A 143 -8.31 -10.64 6.85
CA THR A 143 -7.82 -12.01 7.08
C THR A 143 -6.32 -12.10 6.74
N ARG A 144 -5.89 -11.55 5.59
CA ARG A 144 -4.49 -11.57 5.16
C ARG A 144 -3.56 -10.82 6.13
N ALA A 145 -4.00 -9.68 6.67
CA ALA A 145 -3.27 -8.94 7.70
C ALA A 145 -3.05 -9.81 8.95
N ALA A 146 -4.13 -10.41 9.46
CA ALA A 146 -4.11 -11.21 10.69
C ALA A 146 -3.33 -12.54 10.57
N GLU A 147 -3.41 -13.20 9.41
CA GLU A 147 -2.70 -14.45 9.11
C GLU A 147 -1.19 -14.24 9.04
N ASN A 148 -0.75 -13.12 8.45
CA ASN A 148 0.65 -12.85 8.18
C ASN A 148 1.31 -11.90 9.19
N LYS A 149 0.53 -11.34 10.12
CA LYS A 149 0.97 -10.37 11.15
C LYS A 149 1.65 -9.14 10.55
N ILE A 150 1.03 -8.59 9.51
CA ILE A 150 1.48 -7.42 8.77
C ILE A 150 0.41 -6.35 8.76
N TYR A 151 0.78 -5.13 8.38
CA TYR A 151 -0.19 -4.16 7.90
C TYR A 151 -0.67 -4.53 6.49
N PHE A 152 -1.96 -4.36 6.23
CA PHE A 152 -2.53 -4.58 4.90
C PHE A 152 -3.38 -3.39 4.48
N ILE A 153 -3.07 -2.79 3.33
CA ILE A 153 -3.74 -1.61 2.79
C ILE A 153 -4.50 -2.02 1.54
N LEU A 154 -5.83 -1.96 1.60
CA LEU A 154 -6.71 -2.15 0.45
C LEU A 154 -7.05 -0.79 -0.15
N THR A 155 -6.74 -0.62 -1.43
CA THR A 155 -7.03 0.61 -2.19
C THR A 155 -7.87 0.30 -3.43
N THR A 156 -8.71 1.26 -3.81
CA THR A 156 -9.46 1.25 -5.07
C THR A 156 -9.52 2.68 -5.62
N ALA A 157 -9.96 2.85 -6.87
CA ALA A 157 -10.25 4.18 -7.41
C ALA A 157 -11.60 4.76 -6.89
N ALA A 158 -12.51 3.89 -6.43
CA ALA A 158 -13.87 4.25 -6.09
C ALA A 158 -14.00 4.75 -4.63
N GLU A 159 -13.42 4.02 -3.68
CA GLU A 159 -13.61 4.23 -2.24
C GLU A 159 -12.32 4.65 -1.51
N PRO A 160 -12.43 5.29 -0.33
CA PRO A 160 -11.31 5.49 0.57
C PRO A 160 -10.54 4.19 0.85
N PRO A 161 -9.22 4.25 1.11
CA PRO A 161 -8.45 3.08 1.48
C PRO A 161 -8.93 2.50 2.82
N SER A 162 -8.96 1.17 2.92
CA SER A 162 -9.12 0.47 4.19
C SER A 162 -7.77 -0.09 4.62
N ILE A 163 -7.36 0.18 5.86
CA ILE A 163 -6.07 -0.28 6.40
C ILE A 163 -6.33 -1.20 7.57
N PHE A 164 -5.72 -2.38 7.54
CA PHE A 164 -5.81 -3.38 8.58
C PHE A 164 -4.47 -3.57 9.27
N GLY A 165 -4.49 -3.62 10.60
CA GLY A 165 -3.32 -3.92 11.41
C GLY A 165 -3.04 -5.42 11.56
N PRO A 166 -1.94 -5.78 12.24
CA PRO A 166 -1.46 -7.17 12.35
C PRO A 166 -2.41 -8.14 13.06
N SER A 167 -3.41 -7.64 13.79
CA SER A 167 -4.46 -8.47 14.40
C SER A 167 -5.75 -8.50 13.55
N GLY A 168 -5.76 -7.85 12.39
CA GLY A 168 -6.90 -7.70 11.50
C GLY A 168 -7.90 -6.63 11.95
N GLU A 169 -7.52 -5.75 12.87
CA GLU A 169 -8.29 -4.56 13.22
C GLU A 169 -8.22 -3.53 12.10
N GLU A 170 -9.34 -2.87 11.76
CA GLU A 170 -9.31 -1.76 10.83
C GLU A 170 -8.84 -0.49 11.56
N LEU A 171 -7.85 0.20 10.98
CA LEU A 171 -7.27 1.39 11.58
C LEU A 171 -8.10 2.63 11.24
N PRO A 172 -8.38 3.50 12.23
CA PRO A 172 -9.12 4.73 11.98
C PRO A 172 -8.27 5.76 11.25
N SER A 173 -8.90 6.50 10.34
CA SER A 173 -8.32 7.72 9.75
C SER A 173 -8.59 8.95 10.63
N ARG A 174 -7.71 9.94 10.58
CA ARG A 174 -7.95 11.30 11.11
C ARG A 174 -8.08 12.31 9.97
N LYS A 175 -8.95 13.32 10.11
CA LYS A 175 -9.02 14.43 9.15
C LYS A 175 -7.79 15.32 9.28
N VAL A 176 -7.20 15.71 8.15
CA VAL A 176 -6.07 16.64 8.07
C VAL A 176 -6.33 17.68 6.97
N PRO A 177 -5.63 18.84 6.97
CA PRO A 177 -5.71 19.75 5.84
C PRO A 177 -5.34 19.05 4.54
N GLY A 178 -6.25 19.04 3.56
CA GLY A 178 -6.04 18.43 2.25
C GLY A 178 -6.41 16.94 2.13
N GLY A 179 -7.02 16.32 3.16
CA GLY A 179 -7.56 14.96 3.06
C GLY A 179 -7.72 14.24 4.40
N ALA A 180 -7.44 12.93 4.40
CA ALA A 180 -7.41 12.12 5.61
C ALA A 180 -6.07 11.39 5.76
N GLU A 181 -5.66 11.13 6.99
CA GLU A 181 -4.38 10.49 7.30
C GLU A 181 -4.57 9.28 8.21
N TYR A 182 -3.80 8.22 7.94
CA TYR A 182 -3.64 7.03 8.77
C TYR A 182 -2.23 6.99 9.35
N LEU A 183 -2.06 6.28 10.46
CA LEU A 183 -0.76 6.10 11.13
C LEU A 183 -0.42 4.60 11.18
N LEU A 184 0.77 4.25 10.71
CA LEU A 184 1.37 2.93 10.84
C LEU A 184 2.63 3.08 11.70
N GLU A 185 2.68 2.33 12.80
CA GLU A 185 3.82 2.35 13.72
C GLU A 185 4.47 0.98 13.72
N ARG A 186 5.76 0.94 13.42
CA ARG A 186 6.49 -0.32 13.30
C ARG A 186 6.51 -1.11 14.61
N GLU A 187 6.48 -0.43 15.74
CA GLU A 187 6.44 -1.03 17.09
C GLU A 187 5.22 -1.94 17.32
N ASN A 188 4.14 -1.74 16.56
CA ASN A 188 2.94 -2.57 16.64
C ASN A 188 3.08 -3.89 15.85
N LEU A 189 4.13 -4.05 15.04
CA LEU A 189 4.42 -5.31 14.37
C LEU A 189 5.09 -6.27 15.36
N PRO A 190 4.81 -7.58 15.27
CA PRO A 190 5.56 -8.53 16.06
C PRO A 190 7.04 -8.48 15.67
N PRO A 191 7.96 -8.78 16.60
CA PRO A 191 9.36 -8.90 16.26
C PRO A 191 9.53 -9.94 15.15
N LEU A 192 10.27 -9.57 14.10
CA LEU A 192 10.64 -10.49 13.04
C LEU A 192 11.36 -11.68 13.69
N LEU A 193 10.77 -12.87 13.62
CA LEU A 193 11.45 -14.12 13.93
C LEU A 193 12.55 -14.28 12.88
N ARG A 194 13.76 -13.81 13.19
CA ARG A 194 14.97 -14.00 12.39
C ARG A 194 15.64 -15.31 12.72
#